data_AF-A0A8C9YZ57-F1
#
_entry.id   AF-A0A8C9YZ57-F1
#
_cell.length_a   1.000
_cell.length_b   1.000
_cell.length_c   1.000
_cell.angle_alpha   90.00
_cell.angle_beta   90.00
_cell.angle_gamma   90.00
#
_symmetry.space_group_name_H-M   'P 1'
#
loop_
_entity.id
_entity.type
_entity.pdbx_description
1 polymer ?
#
loop_
_entity_poly.entity_id
_entity_poly.type
_entity_poly.pdbx_seq_one_letter_code
_entity_poly.pdbx_strand_id
1 'polypeptide(L)'
;MNSMLTNSQQKTICSQLGRVKLRLLYKASIHGFTGAAFHQRCDNRCPTLSVGYNASGYVFGGYTKQPFSQSGQYVQDGQAFLFTFSGEKLIKYPVTEPAYAVRMVANSGPYFGEALVLVNGSQAVVHNNPGNYYNFNAAEMHGNDLNLAECEVYEVEETTELESPWRTITWESEKKKELMETVKTYKPTVSSVPQVRVLLIGPVGAGKSSFFNSINSVFRGHVTSQAIAGSSTTSLTTQFRTYSMKAGRDGKLLPIILCDTMGLEESTGAGLDIDDISSILKGHLPDRYQFNPSAPLHSETSGYRKSPGLKDKIHCVAYVTDACKVSIMPTKLEEKLNAIRRKVNLMGIPQLVLVTKVDEACPLVTENVRNIYKSGYIKEIMQEVSARLGVPLSCVVPVKNYSEELELDPNCDILLLSAIIQMLRFADNYFDEISDQFSNIEVKE
;
A
#
# COMPACT_ATOMS: atom_id res chain seq x y z
N MET A 1 -3.74 20.81 19.71
CA MET A 1 -4.96 21.64 19.61
C MET A 1 -6.08 20.73 19.15
N ASN A 2 -7.19 20.67 19.87
CA ASN A 2 -8.31 19.81 19.49
C ASN A 2 -9.29 20.61 18.61
N SER A 3 -9.73 19.98 17.53
CA SER A 3 -10.73 20.51 16.60
C SER A 3 -12.12 20.57 17.26
N MET A 4 -12.91 21.60 16.95
CA MET A 4 -14.33 21.67 17.30
C MET A 4 -15.24 21.03 16.25
N LEU A 5 -14.74 20.74 15.04
CA LEU A 5 -15.48 19.92 14.09
C LEU A 5 -15.62 18.52 14.70
N THR A 6 -16.85 18.03 14.75
CA THR A 6 -17.10 16.64 15.13
C THR A 6 -16.51 15.69 14.09
N ASN A 7 -16.21 14.45 14.49
CA ASN A 7 -15.73 13.41 13.56
C ASN A 7 -16.68 13.22 12.35
N SER A 8 -17.99 13.37 12.56
CA SER A 8 -19.00 13.27 11.49
C SER A 8 -18.90 14.43 10.49
N GLN A 9 -18.76 15.67 10.98
CA GLN A 9 -18.58 16.85 10.13
C GLN A 9 -17.26 16.81 9.37
N GLN A 10 -16.16 16.42 10.03
CA GLN A 10 -14.85 16.26 9.37
C GLN A 10 -14.94 15.24 8.21
N LYS A 11 -15.53 14.07 8.46
CA LYS A 11 -15.74 13.06 7.41
C LYS A 11 -16.58 13.59 6.26
N THR A 12 -17.69 14.26 6.59
CA THR A 12 -18.60 14.82 5.58
C THR A 12 -17.87 15.82 4.69
N ILE A 13 -17.12 16.76 5.25
CA ILE A 13 -16.43 17.77 4.43
C ILE A 13 -15.22 17.20 3.68
N CYS A 14 -14.45 16.28 4.28
CA CYS A 14 -13.36 15.61 3.58
C CYS A 14 -13.88 14.82 2.38
N SER A 15 -14.97 14.05 2.51
CA SER A 15 -15.57 13.30 1.40
C SER A 15 -15.96 14.18 0.21
N GLN A 16 -16.26 15.45 0.49
CA GLN A 16 -16.67 16.46 -0.47
C GLN A 16 -15.49 17.22 -1.10
N LEU A 17 -14.28 17.04 -0.57
CA LEU A 17 -13.01 17.61 -1.04
C LEU A 17 -12.09 16.55 -1.68
N GLY A 18 -12.44 15.27 -1.58
CA GLY A 18 -11.68 14.15 -2.12
C GLY A 18 -11.06 13.29 -1.01
N ARG A 19 -9.94 12.62 -1.30
CA ARG A 19 -9.19 11.90 -0.27
C ARG A 19 -8.25 12.89 0.42
N VAL A 20 -8.74 13.57 1.44
CA VAL A 20 -8.00 14.60 2.17
C VAL A 20 -8.11 14.42 3.68
N LYS A 21 -7.14 14.96 4.41
CA LYS A 21 -7.16 15.12 5.87
C LYS A 21 -7.00 16.58 6.24
N LEU A 22 -7.55 16.97 7.39
CA LEU A 22 -7.51 18.34 7.88
C LEU A 22 -6.45 18.49 8.96
N ARG A 23 -5.49 19.41 8.75
CA ARG A 23 -4.49 19.78 9.74
C ARG A 23 -4.80 21.16 10.31
N LEU A 24 -5.15 21.23 11.59
CA LEU A 24 -5.50 22.49 12.26
C LEU A 24 -4.28 23.42 12.34
N LEU A 25 -4.36 24.58 11.68
CA LEU A 25 -3.32 25.62 11.67
C LEU A 25 -3.59 26.71 12.71
N TYR A 26 -4.84 27.16 12.79
CA TYR A 26 -5.26 28.29 13.59
C TYR A 26 -6.56 27.96 14.33
N LYS A 27 -6.62 28.34 15.61
CA LYS A 27 -7.80 28.31 16.47
C LYS A 27 -7.85 29.62 17.26
N ALA A 28 -8.86 30.45 17.04
CA ALA A 28 -8.91 31.82 17.55
C ALA A 28 -8.95 31.88 19.08
N SER A 29 -9.59 30.93 19.76
CA SER A 29 -9.56 30.85 21.23
C SER A 29 -8.17 30.60 21.82
N ILE A 30 -7.23 30.03 21.05
CA ILE A 30 -5.85 29.77 21.48
C ILE A 30 -4.91 30.88 21.00
N HIS A 31 -5.08 31.34 19.77
CA HIS A 31 -4.13 32.25 19.13
C HIS A 31 -4.57 33.73 19.15
N GLY A 32 -5.83 34.00 19.47
CA GLY A 32 -6.43 35.33 19.48
C GLY A 32 -7.26 35.62 18.23
N PHE A 33 -8.36 36.35 18.41
CA PHE A 33 -9.27 36.82 17.35
C PHE A 33 -8.71 38.06 16.64
N THR A 34 -7.52 37.96 16.07
CA THR A 34 -6.88 39.06 15.32
C THR A 34 -6.43 38.60 13.95
N GLY A 35 -6.46 39.51 12.96
CA GLY A 35 -5.93 39.23 11.62
C GLY A 35 -4.45 38.85 11.68
N ALA A 36 -3.66 39.53 12.52
CA ALA A 36 -2.25 39.22 12.73
C ALA A 36 -2.00 37.78 13.19
N ALA A 37 -2.81 37.25 14.13
CA ALA A 37 -2.68 35.88 14.61
C ALA A 37 -3.06 34.84 13.54
N PHE A 38 -4.06 35.15 12.71
CA PHE A 38 -4.43 34.34 11.55
C PHE A 38 -3.30 34.30 10.51
N HIS A 39 -2.85 35.46 10.04
CA HIS A 39 -1.84 35.59 8.99
C HIS A 39 -0.49 34.98 9.39
N GLN A 40 -0.08 35.12 10.66
CA GLN A 40 1.15 34.49 11.17
C GLN A 40 1.17 32.97 10.96
N ARG A 41 0.00 32.32 10.92
CA ARG A 41 -0.13 30.86 10.89
C ARG A 41 -0.60 30.31 9.54
N CYS A 42 -1.43 31.07 8.83
CA CYS A 42 -2.15 30.58 7.66
C CYS A 42 -1.60 31.13 6.33
N ASP A 43 -0.82 32.21 6.35
CA ASP A 43 -0.25 32.75 5.10
C ASP A 43 0.63 31.72 4.40
N ASN A 44 0.51 31.66 3.08
CA ASN A 44 1.19 30.69 2.21
C ASN A 44 0.80 29.22 2.43
N ARG A 45 -0.20 28.92 3.27
CA ARG A 45 -0.78 27.59 3.42
C ARG A 45 -1.95 27.43 2.45
N CYS A 46 -2.00 26.32 1.73
CA CYS A 46 -3.08 26.01 0.80
C CYS A 46 -3.11 24.52 0.42
N PRO A 47 -4.27 23.99 -0.01
CA PRO A 47 -5.61 24.56 0.15
C PRO A 47 -6.00 24.68 1.63
N THR A 48 -6.95 25.57 1.95
CA THR A 48 -7.42 25.75 3.32
C THR A 48 -8.93 25.65 3.44
N LEU A 49 -9.36 25.15 4.58
CA LEU A 49 -10.75 25.12 5.03
C LEU A 49 -10.85 25.99 6.29
N SER A 50 -11.63 27.06 6.22
CA SER A 50 -11.91 27.97 7.33
C SER A 50 -13.30 27.71 7.89
N VAL A 51 -13.42 27.64 9.21
CA VAL A 51 -14.65 27.26 9.93
C VAL A 51 -14.90 28.25 11.07
N GLY A 52 -16.03 28.94 11.02
CA GLY A 52 -16.59 29.76 12.09
C GLY A 52 -17.68 29.02 12.86
N TYR A 53 -17.79 29.36 14.14
CA TYR A 53 -18.80 28.86 15.06
C TYR A 53 -19.46 30.03 15.78
N ASN A 54 -20.76 29.98 16.02
CA ASN A 54 -21.45 30.97 16.84
C ASN A 54 -22.21 30.34 18.01
N ALA A 55 -22.66 31.17 18.95
CA ALA A 55 -23.36 30.72 20.16
C ALA A 55 -24.74 30.13 19.83
N SER A 56 -25.30 30.46 18.67
CA SER A 56 -26.54 29.89 18.14
C SER A 56 -26.38 28.46 17.59
N GLY A 57 -25.16 27.90 17.61
CA GLY A 57 -24.88 26.51 17.25
C GLY A 57 -24.60 26.27 15.76
N TYR A 58 -24.46 27.33 14.96
CA TYR A 58 -24.14 27.19 13.55
C TYR A 58 -22.65 26.93 13.35
N VAL A 59 -22.33 26.07 12.38
CA VAL A 59 -20.96 25.75 11.93
C VAL A 59 -20.89 26.03 10.44
N PHE A 60 -20.10 27.02 10.07
CA PHE A 60 -20.10 27.58 8.71
C PHE A 60 -18.73 28.09 8.32
N GLY A 61 -18.49 28.38 7.05
CA GLY A 61 -17.20 28.93 6.63
C GLY A 61 -16.97 28.83 5.15
N GLY A 62 -15.70 28.65 4.75
CA GLY A 62 -15.31 28.61 3.35
C GLY A 62 -14.07 27.78 3.08
N TYR A 63 -13.95 27.33 1.83
CA TYR A 63 -12.80 26.61 1.29
C TYR A 63 -12.17 27.41 0.15
N THR A 64 -10.85 27.41 0.08
CA THR A 64 -10.10 27.94 -1.07
C THR A 64 -8.83 27.13 -1.33
N LYS A 65 -8.46 27.00 -2.61
CA LYS A 65 -7.18 26.49 -3.07
C LYS A 65 -6.05 27.53 -3.03
N GLN A 66 -6.39 28.79 -2.84
CA GLN A 66 -5.41 29.87 -2.89
C GLN A 66 -4.76 30.07 -1.52
N PRO A 67 -3.45 30.38 -1.49
CA PRO A 67 -2.79 30.77 -0.25
C PRO A 67 -3.28 32.15 0.19
N PHE A 68 -3.53 32.28 1.49
CA PHE A 68 -3.75 33.61 2.07
C PHE A 68 -2.47 34.43 2.06
N SER A 69 -2.65 35.75 1.96
CA SER A 69 -1.61 36.77 2.05
C SER A 69 -2.23 38.09 2.55
N GLN A 70 -1.41 39.13 2.62
CA GLN A 70 -1.80 40.46 3.09
C GLN A 70 -1.72 41.54 1.99
N SER A 71 -1.85 41.14 0.72
CA SER A 71 -1.62 42.02 -0.45
C SER A 71 -2.71 43.08 -0.68
N GLY A 72 -3.87 42.96 -0.04
CA GLY A 72 -5.06 43.78 -0.26
C GLY A 72 -5.82 43.46 -1.55
N GLN A 73 -5.29 42.58 -2.41
CA GLN A 73 -5.87 42.24 -3.70
C GLN A 73 -6.89 41.11 -3.60
N TYR A 74 -7.74 41.02 -4.63
CA TYR A 74 -8.53 39.82 -4.88
C TYR A 74 -7.67 38.73 -5.52
N VAL A 75 -7.97 37.48 -5.21
CA VAL A 75 -7.33 36.32 -5.79
C VAL A 75 -8.37 35.40 -6.39
N GLN A 76 -8.10 34.96 -7.61
CA GLN A 76 -8.99 34.12 -8.37
C GLN A 76 -8.99 32.67 -7.86
N ASP A 77 -10.16 32.10 -7.62
CA ASP A 77 -10.31 30.67 -7.32
C ASP A 77 -11.66 30.14 -7.80
N GLY A 78 -11.66 29.38 -8.90
CA GLY A 78 -12.89 28.78 -9.45
C GLY A 78 -13.41 27.57 -8.67
N GLN A 79 -12.67 27.09 -7.66
CA GLN A 79 -13.07 25.97 -6.81
C GLN A 79 -13.42 26.41 -5.38
N ALA A 80 -13.38 27.72 -5.10
CA ALA A 80 -13.80 28.26 -3.82
C ALA A 80 -15.30 28.09 -3.61
N PHE A 81 -15.67 27.80 -2.37
CA PHE A 81 -17.06 27.74 -1.95
C PHE A 81 -17.20 28.11 -0.48
N LEU A 82 -18.34 28.69 -0.13
CA LEU A 82 -18.79 28.82 1.25
C LEU A 82 -19.62 27.60 1.64
N PHE A 83 -19.76 27.33 2.93
CA PHE A 83 -20.58 26.23 3.41
C PHE A 83 -21.20 26.50 4.77
N THR A 84 -22.29 25.79 5.06
CA THR A 84 -22.83 25.64 6.41
C THR A 84 -23.24 24.18 6.66
N PHE A 85 -23.26 23.77 7.93
CA PHE A 85 -23.81 22.49 8.34
C PHE A 85 -25.25 22.65 8.82
N SER A 86 -26.15 21.87 8.22
CA SER A 86 -27.50 21.65 8.74
C SER A 86 -27.58 20.23 9.31
N GLY A 87 -27.38 20.12 10.63
CA GLY A 87 -27.08 18.83 11.27
C GLY A 87 -25.76 18.25 10.74
N GLU A 88 -25.81 17.03 10.20
CA GLU A 88 -24.65 16.38 9.57
C GLU A 88 -24.50 16.70 8.07
N LYS A 89 -25.48 17.38 7.46
CA LYS A 89 -25.47 17.68 6.03
C LYS A 89 -24.66 18.94 5.76
N LEU A 90 -23.68 18.84 4.86
CA LEU A 90 -22.96 19.99 4.32
C LEU A 90 -23.75 20.64 3.18
N ILE A 91 -24.04 21.93 3.31
CA ILE A 91 -24.62 22.75 2.24
C ILE A 91 -23.50 23.64 1.70
N LYS A 92 -23.24 23.59 0.39
CA LYS A 92 -22.19 24.39 -0.27
C LYS A 92 -22.80 25.50 -1.11
N TYR A 93 -22.12 26.65 -1.12
CA TYR A 93 -22.42 27.82 -1.93
C TYR A 93 -21.18 28.14 -2.77
N PRO A 94 -21.12 27.65 -4.02
CA PRO A 94 -20.00 27.91 -4.92
C PRO A 94 -19.82 29.40 -5.19
N VAL A 95 -18.58 29.80 -5.46
CA VAL A 95 -18.28 31.16 -5.96
C VAL A 95 -18.99 31.40 -7.29
N THR A 96 -19.60 32.57 -7.46
CA THR A 96 -20.28 32.97 -8.71
C THR A 96 -19.37 33.74 -9.64
N GLU A 97 -18.40 34.48 -9.10
CA GLU A 97 -17.40 35.23 -9.85
C GLU A 97 -15.99 34.87 -9.35
N PRO A 98 -15.32 33.88 -9.97
CA PRO A 98 -14.05 33.36 -9.50
C PRO A 98 -12.97 34.41 -9.30
N ALA A 99 -12.95 35.50 -10.08
CA ALA A 99 -11.94 36.57 -9.98
C ALA A 99 -11.94 37.29 -8.62
N TYR A 100 -13.06 37.25 -7.90
CA TYR A 100 -13.25 37.86 -6.58
C TYR A 100 -13.50 36.81 -5.49
N ALA A 101 -12.97 35.58 -5.65
CA ALA A 101 -13.25 34.48 -4.73
C ALA A 101 -12.75 34.73 -3.30
N VAL A 102 -11.56 35.32 -3.15
CA VAL A 102 -10.91 35.59 -1.84
C VAL A 102 -10.24 36.97 -1.89
N ARG A 103 -10.27 37.72 -0.79
CA ARG A 103 -9.58 39.01 -0.66
C ARG A 103 -8.50 38.94 0.42
N MET A 104 -7.35 39.57 0.18
CA MET A 104 -6.16 39.41 1.01
C MET A 104 -6.01 40.54 2.05
N VAL A 105 -6.86 40.56 3.08
CA VAL A 105 -7.02 41.70 4.01
C VAL A 105 -6.26 41.50 5.32
N ALA A 106 -5.19 42.28 5.53
CA ALA A 106 -4.24 42.12 6.65
C ALA A 106 -4.83 42.19 8.08
N ASN A 107 -5.90 42.97 8.29
CA ASN A 107 -6.50 43.13 9.62
C ASN A 107 -7.67 42.16 9.87
N SER A 108 -7.90 41.20 8.99
CA SER A 108 -9.01 40.25 9.08
C SER A 108 -8.52 38.81 9.00
N GLY A 109 -9.38 37.86 9.38
CA GLY A 109 -9.13 36.44 9.14
C GLY A 109 -9.49 36.03 7.70
N PRO A 110 -9.94 34.77 7.50
CA PRO A 110 -10.41 34.28 6.22
C PRO A 110 -11.49 35.19 5.60
N TYR A 111 -11.23 35.68 4.38
CA TYR A 111 -12.03 36.72 3.73
C TYR A 111 -12.46 36.26 2.33
N PHE A 112 -13.71 35.80 2.21
CA PHE A 112 -14.25 35.20 1.00
C PHE A 112 -15.07 36.21 0.22
N GLY A 113 -14.50 36.67 -0.90
CA GLY A 113 -15.00 37.78 -1.69
C GLY A 113 -15.22 39.01 -0.83
N GLU A 114 -16.45 39.50 -0.79
CA GLU A 114 -16.95 40.51 0.17
C GLU A 114 -18.13 39.96 0.98
N ALA A 115 -18.41 38.66 0.82
CA ALA A 115 -19.65 38.05 1.25
C ALA A 115 -19.57 37.50 2.67
N LEU A 116 -18.43 36.89 3.04
CA LEU A 116 -18.22 36.32 4.36
C LEU A 116 -16.78 36.57 4.83
N VAL A 117 -16.63 37.16 6.01
CA VAL A 117 -15.32 37.33 6.65
C VAL A 117 -15.39 36.76 8.06
N LEU A 118 -14.47 35.86 8.39
CA LEU A 118 -14.27 35.38 9.75
C LEU A 118 -13.18 36.23 10.42
N VAL A 119 -13.41 36.64 11.66
CA VAL A 119 -12.50 37.55 12.40
C VAL A 119 -12.34 38.89 11.65
N ASN A 120 -13.45 39.61 11.46
CA ASN A 120 -13.43 40.88 10.73
C ASN A 120 -12.84 42.02 11.57
N GLY A 121 -11.90 42.79 11.01
CA GLY A 121 -11.32 43.95 11.68
C GLY A 121 -10.61 43.62 13.00
N SER A 122 -10.06 42.41 13.12
CA SER A 122 -9.43 41.89 14.35
C SER A 122 -10.38 41.88 15.56
N GLN A 123 -11.64 41.55 15.29
CA GLN A 123 -12.68 41.34 16.30
C GLN A 123 -13.31 39.97 16.11
N ALA A 124 -13.91 39.43 17.18
CA ALA A 124 -14.63 38.16 17.18
C ALA A 124 -16.03 38.29 16.54
N VAL A 125 -16.08 38.80 15.31
CA VAL A 125 -17.31 39.06 14.56
C VAL A 125 -17.19 38.58 13.12
N VAL A 126 -18.34 38.26 12.54
CA VAL A 126 -18.50 37.87 11.13
C VAL A 126 -19.00 39.07 10.33
N HIS A 127 -18.36 39.36 9.21
CA HIS A 127 -18.94 40.24 8.18
C HIS A 127 -19.80 39.40 7.24
N ASN A 128 -20.97 39.91 6.87
CA ASN A 128 -21.93 39.22 6.01
C ASN A 128 -22.52 40.18 4.97
N ASN A 129 -22.33 39.88 3.69
CA ASN A 129 -22.93 40.62 2.56
C ASN A 129 -23.11 39.71 1.32
N PRO A 130 -24.00 38.69 1.39
CA PRO A 130 -24.25 37.76 0.28
C PRO A 130 -24.87 38.48 -0.93
N GLY A 131 -24.63 37.97 -2.13
CA GLY A 131 -25.27 38.46 -3.37
C GLY A 131 -24.32 38.69 -4.53
N ASN A 132 -23.15 39.29 -4.26
CA ASN A 132 -22.22 39.68 -5.33
C ASN A 132 -21.41 38.47 -5.87
N TYR A 133 -20.62 37.83 -4.98
CA TYR A 133 -19.67 36.78 -5.36
C TYR A 133 -19.99 35.41 -4.78
N TYR A 134 -20.88 35.38 -3.78
CA TYR A 134 -21.42 34.18 -3.17
C TYR A 134 -22.88 34.43 -2.83
N ASN A 135 -23.75 33.48 -3.18
CA ASN A 135 -25.18 33.57 -2.95
C ASN A 135 -25.59 32.56 -1.88
N PHE A 136 -26.02 33.05 -0.72
CA PHE A 136 -26.52 32.24 0.39
C PHE A 136 -27.54 33.02 1.22
N ASN A 137 -28.38 32.32 1.97
CA ASN A 137 -29.29 32.92 2.94
C ASN A 137 -28.57 33.07 4.30
N ALA A 138 -28.48 34.28 4.84
CA ALA A 138 -27.77 34.55 6.09
C ALA A 138 -28.37 33.83 7.32
N ALA A 139 -29.70 33.64 7.34
CA ALA A 139 -30.38 32.89 8.39
C ALA A 139 -30.01 31.39 8.34
N GLU A 140 -29.91 30.81 7.14
CA GLU A 140 -29.50 29.41 6.98
C GLU A 140 -27.99 29.22 7.22
N MET A 141 -27.17 30.18 6.80
CA MET A 141 -25.71 30.12 6.92
C MET A 141 -25.25 30.17 8.38
N HIS A 142 -25.74 31.15 9.14
CA HIS A 142 -25.26 31.45 10.49
C HIS A 142 -26.36 31.95 11.44
N GLY A 143 -27.64 31.72 11.14
CA GLY A 143 -28.75 32.10 12.03
C GLY A 143 -28.95 33.60 12.22
N ASN A 144 -28.39 34.44 11.33
CA ASN A 144 -28.22 35.89 11.53
C ASN A 144 -27.41 36.29 12.78
N ASP A 145 -26.73 35.33 13.43
CA ASP A 145 -25.84 35.59 14.57
C ASP A 145 -24.40 35.78 14.07
N LEU A 146 -23.99 37.05 14.04
CA LEU A 146 -22.68 37.49 13.56
C LEU A 146 -21.61 37.47 14.65
N ASN A 147 -21.94 37.08 15.89
CA ASN A 147 -20.95 36.94 16.96
C ASN A 147 -20.18 35.63 16.76
N LEU A 148 -18.87 35.75 16.55
CA LEU A 148 -18.01 34.59 16.29
C LEU A 148 -17.51 34.03 17.62
N ALA A 149 -18.02 32.87 18.01
CA ALA A 149 -17.59 32.17 19.21
C ALA A 149 -16.24 31.47 19.01
N GLU A 150 -15.94 31.02 17.80
CA GLU A 150 -14.67 30.40 17.44
C GLU A 150 -14.38 30.54 15.94
N CYS A 151 -13.10 30.59 15.57
CA CYS A 151 -12.63 30.44 14.21
C CYS A 151 -11.49 29.42 14.15
N GLU A 152 -11.65 28.40 13.32
CA GLU A 152 -10.62 27.38 13.04
C GLU A 152 -10.24 27.41 11.57
N VAL A 153 -8.95 27.28 11.27
CA VAL A 153 -8.46 27.16 9.89
C VAL A 153 -7.61 25.92 9.78
N TYR A 154 -7.93 25.09 8.80
CA TYR A 154 -7.29 23.82 8.51
C TYR A 154 -6.57 23.91 7.17
N GLU A 155 -5.37 23.35 7.11
CA GLU A 155 -4.75 22.96 5.85
C GLU A 155 -5.39 21.66 5.38
N VAL A 156 -5.72 21.59 4.10
CA VAL A 156 -6.29 20.41 3.47
C VAL A 156 -5.17 19.64 2.79
N GLU A 157 -4.72 18.55 3.42
CA GLU A 157 -3.66 17.71 2.89
C GLU A 157 -4.27 16.52 2.15
N GLU A 158 -3.84 16.25 0.91
CA GLU A 158 -4.20 15.00 0.24
C GLU A 158 -3.71 13.81 1.06
N THR A 159 -4.56 12.80 1.21
CA THR A 159 -4.23 11.55 1.90
C THR A 159 -4.48 10.38 0.97
N THR A 160 -3.57 9.42 1.00
CA THR A 160 -3.79 8.12 0.37
C THR A 160 -4.35 7.11 1.38
N GLU A 161 -4.57 7.49 2.64
CA GLU A 161 -5.18 6.62 3.64
C GLU A 161 -6.69 6.45 3.42
N LEU A 162 -7.16 5.21 3.43
CA LEU A 162 -8.55 4.82 3.35
C LEU A 162 -9.14 4.72 4.77
N GLU A 163 -10.41 5.12 4.91
CA GLU A 163 -11.12 5.03 6.19
C GLU A 163 -11.19 3.61 6.75
N SER A 164 -11.43 2.64 5.86
CA SER A 164 -11.49 1.21 6.18
C SER A 164 -10.43 0.45 5.40
N PRO A 165 -9.77 -0.54 6.02
CA PRO A 165 -8.77 -1.32 5.31
C PRO A 165 -9.42 -2.14 4.17
N TRP A 166 -8.77 -2.20 3.01
CA TRP A 166 -9.29 -2.91 1.84
C TRP A 166 -9.04 -4.43 1.90
N ARG A 167 -8.30 -4.92 2.90
CA ARG A 167 -8.37 -6.29 3.44
C ARG A 167 -8.19 -6.28 4.96
N THR A 168 -8.85 -7.21 5.62
CA THR A 168 -8.78 -7.35 7.07
C THR A 168 -7.52 -8.12 7.49
N ILE A 169 -6.79 -7.57 8.48
CA ILE A 169 -5.72 -8.27 9.20
C ILE A 169 -5.87 -8.02 10.70
N THR A 170 -5.67 -9.08 11.48
CA THR A 170 -5.57 -9.01 12.94
C THR A 170 -4.12 -8.85 13.35
N TRP A 171 -3.79 -7.72 13.97
CA TRP A 171 -2.43 -7.34 14.37
C TRP A 171 -2.13 -7.68 15.84
N GLU A 172 -2.40 -8.93 16.22
CA GLU A 172 -2.28 -9.42 17.59
C GLU A 172 -1.19 -10.48 17.72
N SER A 173 -0.54 -10.52 18.89
CA SER A 173 0.51 -11.51 19.20
C SER A 173 -0.01 -12.94 19.11
N GLU A 174 -1.27 -13.16 19.49
CA GLU A 174 -1.99 -14.42 19.40
C GLU A 174 -2.14 -14.85 17.94
N LYS A 175 -2.46 -13.91 17.05
CA LYS A 175 -2.55 -14.19 15.61
C LYS A 175 -1.21 -14.61 15.03
N LYS A 176 -0.11 -13.94 15.41
CA LYS A 176 1.24 -14.35 15.01
C LYS A 176 1.53 -15.79 15.44
N LYS A 177 1.26 -16.13 16.71
CA LYS A 177 1.46 -17.49 17.24
C LYS A 177 0.61 -18.53 16.48
N GLU A 178 -0.65 -18.23 16.22
CA GLU A 178 -1.57 -19.07 15.43
C GLU A 178 -1.01 -19.34 14.02
N LEU A 179 -0.56 -18.30 13.32
CA LEU A 179 0.02 -18.42 11.98
C LEU A 179 1.30 -19.27 12.01
N MET A 180 2.20 -19.03 12.97
CA MET A 180 3.41 -19.83 13.13
C MET A 180 3.09 -21.30 13.39
N GLU A 181 2.11 -21.60 14.25
CA GLU A 181 1.73 -22.97 14.56
C GLU A 181 1.07 -23.66 13.37
N THR A 182 0.24 -22.93 12.61
CA THR A 182 -0.35 -23.44 11.37
C THR A 182 0.73 -23.87 10.38
N VAL A 183 1.78 -23.06 10.18
CA VAL A 183 2.90 -23.43 9.30
C VAL A 183 3.67 -24.66 9.83
N LYS A 184 3.89 -24.75 11.15
CA LYS A 184 4.63 -25.89 11.75
C LYS A 184 3.87 -27.21 11.66
N THR A 185 2.55 -27.16 11.78
CA THR A 185 1.68 -28.35 11.86
C THR A 185 1.12 -28.75 10.50
N TYR A 186 1.22 -27.88 9.49
CA TYR A 186 0.82 -28.18 8.12
C TYR A 186 1.50 -29.47 7.61
N LYS A 187 0.72 -30.28 6.89
CA LYS A 187 1.16 -31.48 6.21
C LYS A 187 0.55 -31.51 4.82
N PRO A 188 1.34 -31.69 3.75
CA PRO A 188 0.81 -31.90 2.41
C PRO A 188 -0.21 -33.04 2.39
N THR A 189 -1.26 -32.89 1.60
CA THR A 189 -2.30 -33.92 1.42
C THR A 189 -1.75 -35.19 0.78
N VAL A 190 -0.70 -35.05 -0.04
CA VAL A 190 -0.02 -36.17 -0.70
C VAL A 190 1.15 -36.68 0.14
N SER A 191 1.05 -37.91 0.65
CA SER A 191 2.02 -38.53 1.57
C SER A 191 3.44 -38.70 1.00
N SER A 192 3.59 -38.76 -0.32
CA SER A 192 4.89 -38.84 -1.00
C SER A 192 5.67 -37.52 -1.00
N VAL A 193 5.04 -36.42 -0.59
CA VAL A 193 5.61 -35.07 -0.55
C VAL A 193 5.77 -34.61 0.90
N PRO A 194 6.99 -34.63 1.47
CA PRO A 194 7.19 -34.22 2.87
C PRO A 194 7.26 -32.70 3.05
N GLN A 195 7.59 -31.94 2.00
CA GLN A 195 7.71 -30.49 2.03
C GLN A 195 7.22 -29.90 0.70
N VAL A 196 6.45 -28.81 0.78
CA VAL A 196 6.01 -28.03 -0.37
C VAL A 196 7.18 -27.25 -0.94
N ARG A 197 7.39 -27.27 -2.27
CA ARG A 197 8.40 -26.44 -2.94
C ARG A 197 7.74 -25.25 -3.61
N VAL A 198 8.11 -24.05 -3.18
CA VAL A 198 7.66 -22.79 -3.76
C VAL A 198 8.81 -22.16 -4.52
N LEU A 199 8.62 -21.83 -5.79
CA LEU A 199 9.63 -21.16 -6.61
C LEU A 199 9.44 -19.64 -6.56
N LEU A 200 10.49 -18.92 -6.19
CA LEU A 200 10.52 -17.46 -6.20
C LEU A 200 11.08 -16.97 -7.54
N ILE A 201 10.28 -16.27 -8.33
CA ILE A 201 10.69 -15.71 -9.63
C ILE A 201 10.50 -14.19 -9.60
N GLY A 202 11.41 -13.42 -10.18
CA GLY A 202 11.22 -11.98 -10.26
C GLY A 202 12.48 -11.23 -10.67
N PRO A 203 12.36 -9.93 -10.94
CA PRO A 203 13.47 -9.10 -11.39
C PRO A 203 14.65 -9.06 -10.40
N VAL A 204 15.81 -8.61 -10.87
CA VAL A 204 16.94 -8.26 -10.01
C VAL A 204 16.51 -7.19 -9.00
N GLY A 205 16.90 -7.36 -7.74
CA GLY A 205 16.58 -6.41 -6.66
C GLY A 205 15.13 -6.44 -6.16
N ALA A 206 14.27 -7.32 -6.69
CA ALA A 206 12.87 -7.44 -6.24
C ALA A 206 12.70 -8.05 -4.83
N GLY A 207 13.77 -8.54 -4.20
CA GLY A 207 13.71 -9.03 -2.82
C GLY A 207 13.40 -10.51 -2.64
N LYS A 208 13.68 -11.37 -3.64
CA LYS A 208 13.51 -12.84 -3.54
C LYS A 208 14.30 -13.46 -2.38
N SER A 209 15.62 -13.28 -2.38
CA SER A 209 16.52 -13.79 -1.35
C SER A 209 16.27 -13.15 0.02
N SER A 210 15.93 -11.86 0.03
CA SER A 210 15.53 -11.12 1.24
C SER A 210 14.21 -11.65 1.82
N PHE A 211 13.25 -12.03 0.99
CA PHE A 211 12.01 -12.66 1.45
C PHE A 211 12.31 -13.99 2.17
N PHE A 212 13.14 -14.86 1.58
CA PHE A 212 13.57 -16.09 2.27
C PHE A 212 14.24 -15.78 3.62
N ASN A 213 15.20 -14.86 3.64
CA ASN A 213 15.88 -14.46 4.88
C ASN A 213 14.89 -13.96 5.93
N SER A 214 13.87 -13.21 5.51
CA SER A 214 12.83 -12.68 6.40
C SER A 214 12.01 -13.80 7.03
N ILE A 215 11.51 -14.76 6.24
CA ILE A 215 10.76 -15.92 6.77
C ILE A 215 11.64 -16.74 7.71
N ASN A 216 12.89 -17.02 7.30
CA ASN A 216 13.83 -17.77 8.13
C ASN A 216 14.11 -17.04 9.46
N SER A 217 14.14 -15.71 9.45
CA SER A 217 14.31 -14.88 10.65
C SER A 217 13.13 -15.04 11.61
N VAL A 218 11.89 -15.03 11.11
CA VAL A 218 10.68 -15.26 11.94
C VAL A 218 10.76 -16.58 12.69
N PHE A 219 11.16 -17.66 12.02
CA PHE A 219 11.24 -18.98 12.65
C PHE A 219 12.49 -19.18 13.51
N ARG A 220 13.58 -18.44 13.26
CA ARG A 220 14.79 -18.46 14.09
C ARG A 220 14.70 -17.55 15.32
N GLY A 221 13.80 -16.57 15.30
CA GLY A 221 13.60 -15.60 16.39
C GLY A 221 14.59 -14.44 16.39
N HIS A 222 15.35 -14.23 15.31
CA HIS A 222 16.27 -13.10 15.11
C HIS A 222 16.53 -12.89 13.62
N VAL A 223 16.91 -11.68 13.22
CA VAL A 223 17.23 -11.36 11.82
C VAL A 223 18.44 -12.18 11.34
N THR A 224 18.32 -12.77 10.15
CA THR A 224 19.34 -13.64 9.55
C THR A 224 19.59 -13.33 8.08
N SER A 225 20.80 -13.62 7.60
CA SER A 225 21.19 -13.43 6.19
C SER A 225 21.86 -14.70 5.65
N GLN A 226 21.06 -15.76 5.45
CA GLN A 226 21.56 -17.04 4.94
C GLN A 226 21.62 -17.08 3.41
N ALA A 227 20.64 -16.48 2.73
CA ALA A 227 20.73 -16.23 1.29
C ALA A 227 21.46 -14.91 1.04
N ILE A 228 22.27 -14.88 -0.02
CA ILE A 228 22.97 -13.67 -0.45
C ILE A 228 21.92 -12.67 -0.95
N ALA A 229 21.72 -11.60 -0.20
CA ALA A 229 20.80 -10.52 -0.53
C ALA A 229 21.56 -9.18 -0.49
N GLY A 230 21.21 -8.26 -1.38
CA GLY A 230 21.84 -6.94 -1.48
C GLY A 230 21.38 -6.18 -2.72
N SER A 231 21.85 -4.94 -2.85
CA SER A 231 21.60 -4.09 -4.02
C SER A 231 22.79 -4.16 -4.98
N SER A 232 22.54 -4.57 -6.21
CA SER A 232 23.51 -4.59 -7.31
C SER A 232 22.77 -4.37 -8.62
N THR A 233 23.48 -3.88 -9.65
CA THR A 233 22.94 -3.73 -11.00
C THR A 233 22.65 -5.08 -11.66
N THR A 234 23.42 -6.11 -11.30
CA THR A 234 23.26 -7.50 -11.79
C THR A 234 22.85 -8.43 -10.66
N SER A 235 22.35 -9.61 -11.02
CA SER A 235 21.96 -10.64 -10.04
C SER A 235 23.10 -11.04 -9.09
N LEU A 236 22.92 -10.83 -7.78
CA LEU A 236 23.82 -11.38 -6.75
C LEU A 236 23.64 -12.90 -6.59
N THR A 237 22.39 -13.36 -6.68
CA THR A 237 22.06 -14.78 -6.70
C THR A 237 22.33 -15.33 -8.09
N THR A 238 23.45 -16.00 -8.27
CA THR A 238 23.82 -16.61 -9.57
C THR A 238 23.60 -18.13 -9.59
N GLN A 239 23.16 -18.71 -8.47
CA GLN A 239 22.85 -20.13 -8.31
C GLN A 239 21.38 -20.35 -8.02
N PHE A 240 20.83 -21.46 -8.50
CA PHE A 240 19.57 -22.00 -8.01
C PHE A 240 19.79 -22.53 -6.59
N ARG A 241 18.98 -22.06 -5.63
CA ARG A 241 19.13 -22.44 -4.22
C ARG A 241 17.81 -22.95 -3.66
N THR A 242 17.83 -24.11 -3.04
CA THR A 242 16.68 -24.67 -2.32
C THR A 242 16.92 -24.53 -0.82
N TYR A 243 16.12 -23.69 -0.16
CA TYR A 243 16.27 -23.44 1.26
C TYR A 243 15.18 -24.14 2.07
N SER A 244 15.60 -25.14 2.85
CA SER A 244 14.78 -25.74 3.90
C SER A 244 14.92 -24.96 5.20
N MET A 245 13.80 -24.68 5.85
CA MET A 245 13.75 -23.92 7.10
C MET A 245 13.47 -24.84 8.29
N LYS A 246 13.85 -24.40 9.50
CA LYS A 246 13.61 -25.11 10.76
C LYS A 246 12.78 -24.24 11.72
N ALA A 247 11.95 -24.88 12.53
CA ALA A 247 11.21 -24.24 13.62
C ALA A 247 12.14 -23.94 14.82
N GLY A 248 12.99 -22.92 14.69
CA GLY A 248 14.07 -22.61 15.63
C GLY A 248 15.42 -23.22 15.23
N ARG A 249 16.48 -22.95 15.99
CA ARG A 249 17.87 -23.35 15.65
C ARG A 249 18.03 -24.86 15.44
N ASP A 250 17.49 -25.65 16.36
CA ASP A 250 17.56 -27.11 16.37
C ASP A 250 16.18 -27.78 16.24
N GLY A 251 15.20 -27.02 15.73
CA GLY A 251 13.84 -27.49 15.55
C GLY A 251 13.66 -28.44 14.37
N LYS A 252 12.44 -28.98 14.27
CA LYS A 252 12.00 -29.78 13.11
C LYS A 252 12.00 -28.94 11.84
N LEU A 253 12.23 -29.61 10.71
CA LEU A 253 12.08 -29.00 9.39
C LEU A 253 10.63 -28.53 9.21
N LEU A 254 10.47 -27.34 8.67
CA LEU A 254 9.16 -26.83 8.27
C LEU A 254 8.71 -27.52 6.98
N PRO A 255 7.39 -27.69 6.76
CA PRO A 255 6.84 -28.41 5.61
C PRO A 255 6.89 -27.60 4.30
N ILE A 256 7.85 -26.66 4.18
CA ILE A 256 8.02 -25.79 3.02
C ILE A 256 9.51 -25.57 2.72
N ILE A 257 9.82 -25.53 1.43
CA ILE A 257 11.12 -25.20 0.84
C ILE A 257 10.91 -24.02 -0.09
N LEU A 258 11.67 -22.95 0.14
CA LEU A 258 11.71 -21.81 -0.78
C LEU A 258 12.86 -22.02 -1.77
N CYS A 259 12.53 -22.04 -3.05
CA CYS A 259 13.47 -22.18 -4.15
C CYS A 259 13.75 -20.80 -4.72
N ASP A 260 14.95 -20.29 -4.46
CA ASP A 260 15.40 -18.97 -4.90
C ASP A 260 16.15 -19.07 -6.23
N THR A 261 15.95 -18.08 -7.10
CA THR A 261 16.52 -18.06 -8.45
C THR A 261 17.33 -16.80 -8.70
N MET A 262 18.16 -16.87 -9.74
CA MET A 262 18.73 -15.68 -10.36
C MET A 262 17.63 -14.71 -10.81
N GLY A 263 17.93 -13.41 -10.80
CA GLY A 263 17.00 -12.38 -11.19
C GLY A 263 16.71 -12.40 -12.68
N LEU A 264 15.50 -11.94 -13.03
CA LEU A 264 15.16 -11.63 -14.41
C LEU A 264 15.76 -10.28 -14.78
N GLU A 265 16.36 -10.21 -15.96
CA GLU A 265 16.96 -9.01 -16.55
C GLU A 265 16.33 -8.76 -17.93
N GLU A 266 16.41 -7.51 -18.39
CA GLU A 266 15.84 -7.06 -19.67
C GLU A 266 16.64 -7.56 -20.88
N SER A 267 17.97 -7.56 -20.78
CA SER A 267 18.87 -7.91 -21.89
C SER A 267 18.75 -9.38 -22.28
N THR A 268 18.69 -9.63 -23.58
CA THR A 268 18.76 -10.98 -24.15
C THR A 268 20.08 -11.64 -23.76
N GLY A 269 20.04 -12.86 -23.23
CA GLY A 269 21.24 -13.58 -22.74
C GLY A 269 21.74 -13.12 -21.36
N ALA A 270 20.94 -12.33 -20.63
CA ALA A 270 21.21 -11.94 -19.24
C ALA A 270 20.06 -12.36 -18.31
N GLY A 271 20.41 -12.60 -17.04
CA GLY A 271 19.48 -13.11 -16.05
C GLY A 271 18.97 -14.52 -16.36
N LEU A 272 17.93 -14.94 -15.64
CA LEU A 272 17.40 -16.31 -15.74
C LEU A 272 16.77 -16.56 -17.13
N ASP A 273 17.16 -17.65 -17.78
CA ASP A 273 16.59 -18.06 -19.07
C ASP A 273 15.20 -18.71 -18.89
N ILE A 274 14.30 -18.50 -19.84
CA ILE A 274 12.92 -19.00 -19.75
C ILE A 274 12.87 -20.54 -19.94
N ASP A 275 13.85 -21.14 -20.60
CA ASP A 275 13.93 -22.59 -20.81
C ASP A 275 14.46 -23.32 -19.57
N ASP A 276 15.32 -22.68 -18.79
CA ASP A 276 15.72 -23.17 -17.46
C ASP A 276 14.51 -23.28 -16.52
N ILE A 277 13.55 -22.36 -16.62
CA ILE A 277 12.34 -22.37 -15.78
C ILE A 277 11.53 -23.65 -15.98
N SER A 278 11.36 -24.13 -17.22
CA SER A 278 10.68 -25.40 -17.48
C SER A 278 11.37 -26.56 -16.73
N SER A 279 12.70 -26.56 -16.71
CA SER A 279 13.48 -27.58 -16.02
C SER A 279 13.38 -27.46 -14.49
N ILE A 280 13.33 -26.23 -13.97
CA ILE A 280 13.13 -25.95 -12.54
C ILE A 280 11.75 -26.44 -12.10
N LEU A 281 10.69 -26.07 -12.82
CA LEU A 281 9.31 -26.43 -12.48
C LEU A 281 9.13 -27.95 -12.40
N LYS A 282 9.79 -28.69 -13.30
CA LYS A 282 9.77 -30.16 -13.33
C LYS A 282 10.69 -30.82 -12.29
N GLY A 283 11.52 -30.07 -11.56
CA GLY A 283 12.38 -30.61 -10.51
C GLY A 283 13.71 -31.19 -10.99
N HIS A 284 14.15 -30.83 -12.20
CA HIS A 284 15.38 -31.38 -12.78
C HIS A 284 16.67 -30.78 -12.21
N LEU A 285 16.62 -29.56 -11.65
CA LEU A 285 17.81 -28.88 -11.15
C LEU A 285 18.18 -29.33 -9.73
N PRO A 286 19.46 -29.64 -9.46
CA PRO A 286 19.98 -29.84 -8.11
C PRO A 286 20.14 -28.51 -7.37
N ASP A 287 20.18 -28.56 -6.03
CA ASP A 287 20.59 -27.39 -5.22
C ASP A 287 21.99 -26.92 -5.62
N ARG A 288 22.21 -25.60 -5.60
CA ARG A 288 23.46 -24.91 -5.97
C ARG A 288 23.84 -25.01 -7.44
N TYR A 289 22.90 -25.34 -8.32
CA TYR A 289 23.14 -25.27 -9.75
C TYR A 289 23.54 -23.85 -10.14
N GLN A 290 24.69 -23.69 -10.81
CA GLN A 290 25.17 -22.42 -11.31
C GLN A 290 24.49 -22.12 -12.66
N PHE A 291 23.73 -21.03 -12.73
CA PHE A 291 23.11 -20.63 -13.98
C PHE A 291 24.15 -20.22 -15.01
N ASN A 292 23.92 -20.61 -16.26
CA ASN A 292 24.71 -20.17 -17.40
C ASN A 292 23.84 -19.26 -18.29
N PRO A 293 24.03 -17.93 -18.25
CA PRO A 293 23.25 -17.00 -19.08
C PRO A 293 23.43 -17.20 -20.59
N SER A 294 24.52 -17.87 -21.00
CA SER A 294 24.88 -18.06 -22.41
C SER A 294 24.35 -19.35 -23.03
N ALA A 295 23.86 -20.31 -22.23
CA ALA A 295 23.30 -21.54 -22.73
C ALA A 295 22.30 -22.16 -21.74
N PRO A 296 21.10 -22.60 -22.21
CA PRO A 296 20.11 -23.23 -21.36
C PRO A 296 20.59 -24.59 -20.83
N LEU A 297 19.95 -25.06 -19.76
CA LEU A 297 20.23 -26.34 -19.13
C LEU A 297 19.99 -27.52 -20.07
N HIS A 298 20.93 -28.47 -20.09
CA HIS A 298 20.82 -29.72 -20.85
C HIS A 298 20.78 -30.93 -19.91
N SER A 299 20.22 -32.05 -20.39
CA SER A 299 20.07 -33.29 -19.60
C SER A 299 21.40 -33.96 -19.23
N GLU A 300 22.50 -33.57 -19.88
CA GLU A 300 23.86 -34.05 -19.59
C GLU A 300 24.60 -33.17 -18.58
N THR A 301 23.99 -32.08 -18.13
CA THR A 301 24.61 -31.21 -17.12
C THR A 301 24.81 -31.97 -15.80
N SER A 302 25.98 -31.79 -15.18
CA SER A 302 26.32 -32.46 -13.93
C SER A 302 25.27 -32.21 -12.84
N GLY A 303 24.79 -33.29 -12.23
CA GLY A 303 23.74 -33.24 -11.19
C GLY A 303 22.31 -33.09 -11.71
N TYR A 304 22.08 -33.04 -13.04
CA TYR A 304 20.74 -33.02 -13.63
C TYR A 304 19.97 -34.28 -13.22
N ARG A 305 18.78 -34.09 -12.64
CA ARG A 305 17.90 -35.21 -12.27
C ARG A 305 17.10 -35.65 -13.48
N LYS A 306 17.41 -36.83 -14.03
CA LYS A 306 16.72 -37.36 -15.21
C LYS A 306 15.23 -37.66 -14.96
N SER A 307 14.89 -38.21 -13.80
CA SER A 307 13.53 -38.63 -13.44
C SER A 307 13.11 -38.08 -12.08
N PRO A 308 12.76 -36.79 -11.97
CA PRO A 308 12.33 -36.17 -10.72
C PRO A 308 10.99 -36.74 -10.25
N GLY A 309 10.89 -37.04 -8.95
CA GLY A 309 9.64 -37.44 -8.31
C GLY A 309 8.74 -36.23 -8.02
N LEU A 310 7.52 -36.48 -7.53
CA LEU A 310 6.60 -35.39 -7.18
C LEU A 310 7.22 -34.44 -6.14
N LYS A 311 7.89 -34.97 -5.10
CA LYS A 311 8.61 -34.20 -4.07
C LYS A 311 9.71 -33.27 -4.59
N ASP A 312 10.15 -33.46 -5.83
CA ASP A 312 11.22 -32.69 -6.47
C ASP A 312 10.67 -31.54 -7.33
N LYS A 313 9.39 -31.61 -7.74
CA LYS A 313 8.72 -30.61 -8.57
C LYS A 313 8.38 -29.35 -7.78
N ILE A 314 8.10 -28.27 -8.49
CA ILE A 314 7.56 -27.05 -7.90
C ILE A 314 6.04 -27.20 -7.77
N HIS A 315 5.51 -26.91 -6.59
CA HIS A 315 4.08 -27.03 -6.29
C HIS A 315 3.37 -25.67 -6.26
N CYS A 316 4.12 -24.57 -6.21
CA CYS A 316 3.58 -23.20 -6.29
C CYS A 316 4.66 -22.25 -6.82
N VAL A 317 4.27 -21.25 -7.62
CA VAL A 317 5.16 -20.16 -8.06
C VAL A 317 4.77 -18.86 -7.38
N ALA A 318 5.73 -18.16 -6.81
CA ALA A 318 5.56 -16.81 -6.28
C ALA A 318 6.38 -15.82 -7.11
N TYR A 319 5.68 -14.97 -7.87
CA TYR A 319 6.31 -13.83 -8.53
C TYR A 319 6.64 -12.77 -7.50
N VAL A 320 7.87 -12.26 -7.47
CA VAL A 320 8.32 -11.24 -6.52
C VAL A 320 8.56 -9.95 -7.28
N THR A 321 7.84 -8.90 -6.90
CA THR A 321 7.87 -7.59 -7.55
C THR A 321 8.17 -6.49 -6.54
N ASP A 322 9.03 -5.55 -6.93
CA ASP A 322 9.38 -4.35 -6.18
C ASP A 322 8.27 -3.30 -6.34
N ALA A 323 7.61 -2.90 -5.25
CA ALA A 323 6.53 -1.91 -5.26
C ALA A 323 6.95 -0.57 -5.90
N CYS A 324 8.20 -0.16 -5.73
CA CYS A 324 8.73 1.09 -6.26
C CYS A 324 8.95 1.06 -7.78
N LYS A 325 8.93 -0.13 -8.40
CA LYS A 325 9.28 -0.33 -9.82
C LYS A 325 8.12 -0.84 -10.67
N VAL A 326 6.92 -0.99 -10.12
CA VAL A 326 5.76 -1.52 -10.86
C VAL A 326 5.38 -0.61 -12.03
N SER A 327 5.20 0.69 -11.77
CA SER A 327 4.75 1.66 -12.78
C SER A 327 5.76 1.83 -13.92
N ILE A 328 7.05 1.70 -13.61
CA ILE A 328 8.18 1.85 -14.54
C ILE A 328 8.74 0.51 -15.03
N MET A 329 7.99 -0.59 -14.88
CA MET A 329 8.43 -1.91 -15.33
C MET A 329 8.67 -1.91 -16.86
N PRO A 330 9.88 -2.27 -17.34
CA PRO A 330 10.16 -2.33 -18.77
C PRO A 330 9.27 -3.35 -19.49
N THR A 331 8.78 -3.01 -20.69
CA THR A 331 7.88 -3.87 -21.48
C THR A 331 8.46 -5.26 -21.72
N LYS A 332 9.77 -5.36 -22.04
CA LYS A 332 10.44 -6.66 -22.26
C LYS A 332 10.46 -7.55 -21.01
N LEU A 333 10.59 -6.94 -19.82
CA LEU A 333 10.54 -7.68 -18.57
C LEU A 333 9.13 -8.18 -18.27
N GLU A 334 8.11 -7.35 -18.57
CA GLU A 334 6.71 -7.74 -18.49
C GLU A 334 6.37 -8.88 -19.48
N GLU A 335 6.88 -8.83 -20.70
CA GLU A 335 6.76 -9.92 -21.69
C GLU A 335 7.41 -11.23 -21.18
N LYS A 336 8.60 -11.13 -20.56
CA LYS A 336 9.30 -12.28 -19.97
C LYS A 336 8.50 -12.90 -18.83
N LEU A 337 7.96 -12.09 -17.92
CA LEU A 337 7.08 -12.55 -16.84
C LEU A 337 5.80 -13.19 -17.40
N ASN A 338 5.22 -12.62 -18.45
CA ASN A 338 4.06 -13.18 -19.14
C ASN A 338 4.35 -14.53 -19.80
N ALA A 339 5.52 -14.69 -20.43
CA ALA A 339 5.94 -15.96 -21.01
C ALA A 339 6.11 -17.05 -19.94
N ILE A 340 6.71 -16.70 -18.80
CA ILE A 340 6.85 -17.59 -17.64
C ILE A 340 5.48 -18.01 -17.12
N ARG A 341 4.57 -17.05 -16.92
CA ARG A 341 3.19 -17.31 -16.49
C ARG A 341 2.46 -18.28 -17.39
N ARG A 342 2.59 -18.13 -18.72
CA ARG A 342 1.98 -19.07 -19.67
C ARG A 342 2.53 -20.49 -19.48
N LYS A 343 3.84 -20.66 -19.30
CA LYS A 343 4.46 -21.97 -19.02
C LYS A 343 3.94 -22.57 -17.69
N VAL A 344 3.84 -21.76 -16.64
CA VAL A 344 3.34 -22.16 -15.32
C VAL A 344 1.87 -22.62 -15.40
N ASN A 345 1.01 -21.85 -16.08
CA ASN A 345 -0.39 -22.19 -16.31
C ASN A 345 -0.55 -23.51 -17.08
N LEU A 346 0.26 -23.74 -18.14
CA LEU A 346 0.23 -24.98 -18.91
C LEU A 346 0.57 -26.21 -18.08
N MET A 347 1.28 -26.04 -16.96
CA MET A 347 1.63 -27.13 -16.04
C MET A 347 0.64 -27.28 -14.88
N GLY A 348 -0.45 -26.48 -14.83
CA GLY A 348 -1.39 -26.49 -13.72
C GLY A 348 -0.78 -26.03 -12.38
N ILE A 349 0.35 -25.32 -12.41
CA ILE A 349 1.02 -24.92 -11.17
C ILE A 349 0.37 -23.61 -10.68
N PRO A 350 -0.16 -23.59 -9.44
CA PRO A 350 -0.79 -22.40 -8.89
C PRO A 350 0.25 -21.31 -8.62
N GLN A 351 -0.21 -20.07 -8.72
CA GLN A 351 0.66 -18.90 -8.72
C GLN A 351 0.11 -17.73 -7.92
N LEU A 352 1.00 -17.05 -7.20
CA LEU A 352 0.72 -15.82 -6.46
C LEU A 352 1.81 -14.78 -6.72
N VAL A 353 1.57 -13.56 -6.27
CA VAL A 353 2.50 -12.44 -6.42
C VAL A 353 2.80 -11.84 -5.05
N LEU A 354 4.07 -11.71 -4.72
CA LEU A 354 4.58 -10.96 -3.59
C LEU A 354 4.98 -9.57 -4.06
N VAL A 355 4.38 -8.54 -3.45
CA VAL A 355 4.77 -7.15 -3.65
C VAL A 355 5.63 -6.75 -2.45
N THR A 356 6.93 -6.63 -2.66
CA THR A 356 7.92 -6.28 -1.64
C THR A 356 8.18 -4.76 -1.62
N LYS A 357 8.89 -4.27 -0.60
CA LYS A 357 9.29 -2.87 -0.45
C LYS A 357 8.13 -1.88 -0.46
N VAL A 358 6.98 -2.33 0.05
CA VAL A 358 5.77 -1.51 0.20
C VAL A 358 5.95 -0.37 1.19
N ASP A 359 6.86 -0.55 2.14
CA ASP A 359 7.35 0.44 3.09
C ASP A 359 8.27 1.46 2.44
N GLU A 360 9.12 1.09 1.49
CA GLU A 360 9.89 2.08 0.71
C GLU A 360 8.98 2.89 -0.23
N ALA A 361 7.96 2.23 -0.78
CA ALA A 361 7.04 2.85 -1.73
C ALA A 361 6.03 3.81 -1.09
N CYS A 362 5.65 3.58 0.18
CA CYS A 362 4.54 4.29 0.82
C CYS A 362 4.89 4.79 2.23
N PRO A 363 4.99 6.11 2.43
CA PRO A 363 5.30 6.70 3.75
C PRO A 363 4.35 6.26 4.87
N LEU A 364 3.06 6.07 4.58
CA LEU A 364 2.08 5.58 5.55
C LEU A 364 2.45 4.19 6.10
N VAL A 365 3.06 3.35 5.26
CA VAL A 365 3.51 2.00 5.60
C VAL A 365 4.89 2.04 6.26
N THR A 366 5.78 2.93 5.82
CA THR A 366 7.07 3.18 6.50
C THR A 366 6.86 3.57 7.95
N GLU A 367 5.95 4.51 8.21
CA GLU A 367 5.63 4.99 9.56
C GLU A 367 5.00 3.89 10.42
N ASN A 368 4.06 3.13 9.83
CA ASN A 368 3.43 2.01 10.51
C ASN A 368 2.95 0.96 9.50
N VAL A 369 3.58 -0.22 9.53
CA VAL A 369 3.26 -1.33 8.63
C VAL A 369 1.80 -1.79 8.71
N ARG A 370 1.09 -1.50 9.82
CA ARG A 370 -0.35 -1.79 9.94
C ARG A 370 -1.22 -1.02 8.94
N ASN A 371 -0.70 0.06 8.39
CA ASN A 371 -1.40 0.88 7.39
C ASN A 371 -1.32 0.31 5.97
N ILE A 372 -0.63 -0.82 5.75
CA ILE A 372 -0.49 -1.45 4.43
C ILE A 372 -1.83 -1.66 3.70
N TYR A 373 -2.86 -2.12 4.43
CA TYR A 373 -4.21 -2.30 3.89
C TYR A 373 -5.11 -1.07 4.06
N LYS A 374 -4.63 0.00 4.70
CA LYS A 374 -5.29 1.31 4.70
C LYS A 374 -4.74 2.21 3.61
N SER A 375 -3.57 1.94 3.07
CA SER A 375 -3.00 2.73 1.99
C SER A 375 -3.73 2.43 0.67
N GLY A 376 -4.43 3.44 0.16
CA GLY A 376 -5.00 3.48 -1.19
C GLY A 376 -3.91 3.45 -2.27
N TYR A 377 -2.75 4.03 -2.00
CA TYR A 377 -1.59 3.93 -2.91
C TYR A 377 -1.10 2.48 -3.06
N ILE A 378 -0.96 1.74 -1.95
CA ILE A 378 -0.63 0.30 -2.02
C ILE A 378 -1.73 -0.49 -2.74
N LYS A 379 -3.00 -0.15 -2.51
CA LYS A 379 -4.13 -0.78 -3.24
C LYS A 379 -4.00 -0.59 -4.74
N GLU A 380 -3.68 0.62 -5.19
CA GLU A 380 -3.48 0.97 -6.60
C GLU A 380 -2.30 0.22 -7.21
N ILE A 381 -1.14 0.19 -6.53
CA ILE A 381 0.02 -0.63 -6.95
C ILE A 381 -0.39 -2.09 -7.13
N MET A 382 -1.14 -2.66 -6.18
CA MET A 382 -1.54 -4.06 -6.25
C MET A 382 -2.53 -4.35 -7.38
N GLN A 383 -3.42 -3.40 -7.68
CA GLN A 383 -4.31 -3.49 -8.84
C GLN A 383 -3.52 -3.43 -10.14
N GLU A 384 -2.49 -2.59 -10.22
CA GLU A 384 -1.60 -2.51 -11.37
C GLU A 384 -0.80 -3.81 -11.57
N VAL A 385 -0.21 -4.36 -10.50
CA VAL A 385 0.48 -5.66 -10.53
C VAL A 385 -0.46 -6.78 -10.98
N SER A 386 -1.68 -6.80 -10.44
CA SER A 386 -2.73 -7.75 -10.81
C SER A 386 -3.05 -7.69 -12.30
N ALA A 387 -3.18 -6.49 -12.87
CA ALA A 387 -3.44 -6.28 -14.29
C ALA A 387 -2.27 -6.72 -15.17
N ARG A 388 -1.05 -6.26 -14.88
CA ARG A 388 0.17 -6.55 -15.68
C ARG A 388 0.53 -8.04 -15.70
N LEU A 389 0.45 -8.69 -14.54
CA LEU A 389 0.72 -10.13 -14.43
C LEU A 389 -0.51 -10.99 -14.73
N GLY A 390 -1.68 -10.40 -14.96
CA GLY A 390 -2.92 -11.10 -15.27
C GLY A 390 -3.26 -12.18 -14.25
N VAL A 391 -3.20 -11.84 -12.96
CA VAL A 391 -3.63 -12.68 -11.84
C VAL A 391 -4.73 -11.94 -11.08
N PRO A 392 -5.69 -12.63 -10.44
CA PRO A 392 -6.71 -11.93 -9.66
C PRO A 392 -6.06 -11.23 -8.46
N LEU A 393 -6.65 -10.10 -8.04
CA LEU A 393 -6.10 -9.29 -6.95
C LEU A 393 -5.92 -10.13 -5.67
N SER A 394 -6.78 -11.12 -5.42
CA SER A 394 -6.67 -12.06 -4.29
C SER A 394 -5.36 -12.84 -4.23
N CYS A 395 -4.68 -13.02 -5.36
CA CYS A 395 -3.36 -13.67 -5.45
C CYS A 395 -2.19 -12.72 -5.23
N VAL A 396 -2.43 -11.41 -5.13
CA VAL A 396 -1.39 -10.40 -4.89
C VAL A 396 -1.31 -10.12 -3.39
N VAL A 397 -0.14 -10.34 -2.80
CA VAL A 397 0.12 -10.25 -1.37
C VAL A 397 1.26 -9.25 -1.12
N PRO A 398 0.98 -8.11 -0.47
CA PRO A 398 2.02 -7.15 -0.12
C PRO A 398 2.74 -7.62 1.15
N VAL A 399 4.06 -7.52 1.16
CA VAL A 399 4.93 -7.93 2.27
C VAL A 399 6.01 -6.89 2.53
N LYS A 400 6.37 -6.71 3.80
CA LYS A 400 7.59 -6.02 4.20
C LYS A 400 8.63 -7.07 4.60
N ASN A 401 9.75 -7.07 3.90
CA ASN A 401 10.88 -7.93 4.24
C ASN A 401 11.74 -7.24 5.30
N TYR A 402 12.44 -8.02 6.11
CA TYR A 402 13.54 -7.50 6.91
C TYR A 402 14.73 -7.18 6.00
N SER A 403 15.15 -5.92 6.01
CA SER A 403 16.22 -5.40 5.15
C SER A 403 17.14 -4.43 5.89
N GLU A 404 16.61 -3.63 6.81
CA GLU A 404 17.35 -2.64 7.60
C GLU A 404 17.31 -2.93 9.10
N GLU A 405 16.35 -3.74 9.55
CA GLU A 405 16.13 -4.01 10.96
C GLU A 405 17.11 -5.06 11.50
N LEU A 406 17.49 -4.88 12.77
CA LEU A 406 18.29 -5.85 13.52
C LEU A 406 17.42 -6.79 14.36
N GLU A 407 16.20 -6.35 14.69
CA GLU A 407 15.23 -7.05 15.52
C GLU A 407 13.94 -7.33 14.76
N LEU A 408 13.20 -8.36 15.20
CA LEU A 408 11.93 -8.73 14.59
C LEU A 408 10.81 -7.77 15.03
N ASP A 409 9.97 -7.37 14.08
CA ASP A 409 8.70 -6.68 14.31
C ASP A 409 7.52 -7.66 14.19
N PRO A 410 6.67 -7.81 15.23
CA PRO A 410 5.54 -8.74 15.17
C PRO A 410 4.54 -8.47 14.04
N ASN A 411 4.41 -7.23 13.57
CA ASN A 411 3.48 -6.91 12.49
C ASN A 411 4.06 -7.32 11.12
N CYS A 412 5.35 -7.09 10.88
CA CYS A 412 6.08 -7.66 9.73
C CYS A 412 5.96 -9.19 9.71
N ASP A 413 6.13 -9.85 10.86
CA ASP A 413 6.00 -11.30 10.96
C ASP A 413 4.61 -11.79 10.55
N ILE A 414 3.54 -11.09 10.93
CA ILE A 414 2.17 -11.43 10.54
C ILE A 414 1.99 -11.38 9.03
N LEU A 415 2.53 -10.36 8.35
CA LEU A 415 2.46 -10.26 6.87
C LEU A 415 3.21 -11.40 6.19
N LEU A 416 4.44 -11.63 6.63
CA LEU A 416 5.33 -12.66 6.14
C LEU A 416 4.74 -14.07 6.31
N LEU A 417 4.23 -14.38 7.50
CA LEU A 417 3.57 -15.66 7.78
C LEU A 417 2.27 -15.81 7.00
N SER A 418 1.49 -14.75 6.84
CA SER A 418 0.28 -14.77 6.02
C SER A 418 0.59 -15.11 4.56
N ALA A 419 1.68 -14.59 4.01
CA ALA A 419 2.14 -14.94 2.66
C ALA A 419 2.51 -16.43 2.55
N ILE A 420 3.21 -16.99 3.54
CA ILE A 420 3.53 -18.43 3.58
C ILE A 420 2.28 -19.30 3.66
N ILE A 421 1.30 -18.91 4.49
CA ILE A 421 0.03 -19.63 4.57
C ILE A 421 -0.71 -19.63 3.23
N GLN A 422 -0.70 -18.51 2.49
CA GLN A 422 -1.29 -18.47 1.15
C GLN A 422 -0.53 -19.37 0.16
N MET A 423 0.81 -19.41 0.22
CA MET A 423 1.60 -20.35 -0.60
C MET A 423 1.23 -21.82 -0.32
N LEU A 424 1.08 -22.20 0.95
CA LEU A 424 0.71 -23.56 1.34
C LEU A 424 -0.70 -23.91 0.84
N ARG A 425 -1.67 -23.02 1.03
CA ARG A 425 -3.03 -23.20 0.51
C ARG A 425 -3.07 -23.33 -1.02
N PHE A 426 -2.22 -22.59 -1.72
CA PHE A 426 -2.11 -22.71 -3.17
C PHE A 426 -1.49 -24.04 -3.57
N ALA A 427 -0.47 -24.52 -2.86
CA ALA A 427 0.08 -25.84 -3.09
C ALA A 427 -0.91 -26.97 -2.82
N ASP A 428 -1.85 -26.82 -1.89
CA ASP A 428 -2.94 -27.80 -1.71
C ASP A 428 -3.78 -27.94 -2.98
N ASN A 429 -4.14 -26.83 -3.65
CA ASN A 429 -4.85 -26.89 -4.93
C ASN A 429 -4.08 -27.70 -6.00
N TYR A 430 -2.74 -27.57 -6.03
CA TYR A 430 -1.91 -28.37 -6.95
C TYR A 430 -2.00 -29.87 -6.65
N PHE A 431 -2.02 -30.24 -5.37
CA PHE A 431 -2.13 -31.62 -4.95
C PHE A 431 -3.52 -32.21 -5.18
N ASP A 432 -4.57 -31.40 -5.03
CA ASP A 432 -5.95 -31.80 -5.33
C ASP A 432 -6.10 -32.11 -6.82
N GLU A 433 -5.62 -31.25 -7.71
CA GLU A 433 -5.64 -31.49 -9.17
C GLU A 433 -4.88 -32.77 -9.56
N ILE A 434 -3.74 -33.04 -8.94
CA ILE A 434 -2.98 -34.27 -9.19
C ILE A 434 -3.74 -35.50 -8.71
N SER A 435 -4.33 -35.42 -7.52
CA SER A 435 -5.07 -36.53 -6.93
C SER A 435 -6.26 -36.92 -7.80
N ASP A 436 -7.02 -35.93 -8.30
CA ASP A 436 -8.13 -36.13 -9.23
C ASP A 436 -7.69 -36.77 -10.55
N GLN A 437 -6.51 -36.40 -11.07
CA GLN A 437 -5.97 -37.02 -12.28
C GLN A 437 -5.66 -38.50 -12.06
N PHE A 438 -5.06 -38.86 -10.92
CA PHE A 438 -4.79 -40.27 -10.60
C PHE A 438 -6.07 -41.08 -10.41
N SER A 439 -7.07 -40.54 -9.70
CA SER A 439 -8.37 -41.21 -9.52
C SER A 439 -9.09 -41.46 -10.84
N ASN A 440 -9.01 -40.54 -11.80
CA ASN A 440 -9.64 -40.70 -13.12
C ASN A 440 -8.92 -41.71 -14.04
N ILE A 441 -7.66 -42.04 -13.77
CA ILE A 441 -6.91 -43.07 -14.50
C ILE A 441 -7.29 -44.46 -13.98
N GLU A 442 -7.41 -44.62 -12.67
CA GLU A 442 -7.80 -45.90 -12.04
C GLU A 442 -9.23 -46.34 -12.36
N VAL A 443 -10.13 -45.41 -12.71
CA VAL A 443 -11.53 -45.73 -13.11
C VAL A 443 -11.63 -46.12 -14.60
N LYS A 444 -10.57 -45.91 -15.40
CA LYS A 444 -10.55 -46.22 -16.84
C LYS A 444 -9.81 -47.52 -17.19
N GLU A 445 -9.18 -48.17 -16.22
CA GLU A 445 -8.68 -49.55 -16.29
C GLU A 445 -9.73 -50.51 -15.74
#